data_AF-A0A534NTN6-F1
#
_entry.id   AF-A0A534NTN6-F1
#
_cell.length_a   1.000
_cell.length_b   1.000
_cell.length_c   1.000
_cell.angle_alpha   90.00
_cell.angle_beta   90.00
_cell.angle_gamma   90.00
#
_symmetry.space_group_name_H-M   'P 1'
#
loop_
_entity.id
_entity.type
_entity.pdbx_description
1 polymer ?
#
loop_
_entity_poly.entity_id
_entity_poly.type
_entity_poly.pdbx_seq_one_letter_code
_entity_poly.pdbx_strand_id
1 'polypeptide(L)'
;MLMRRGGRAIVIGGGLAGLACARELGNACTLLEAEDRLGGLVRTDVIDGFSFDWTGHWLHARDPEMRKLIQERWLGGNLLEVQRRARIYSEGVWTTFPYQFHLYGLPARTVSDCVLGFIDATLGPGGEELRSRPLANAEEFILRHLGEGFARHFMFPYNEKLYTVTCEHLSAEWGGRFIPRPSLEDVVNGAAGPAREDVGYNATFWYPREGGIEALPRGISAD
;
A
#
# COMPACT_ATOMS: atom_id res chain seq x y z
N MET A 1 -31.65 -5.72 -4.17
CA MET A 1 -31.52 -4.28 -4.52
C MET A 1 -32.02 -3.45 -3.33
N LEU A 2 -31.10 -2.96 -2.50
CA LEU A 2 -31.42 -2.07 -1.39
C LEU A 2 -31.62 -0.65 -1.95
N MET A 3 -32.78 -0.02 -1.75
CA MET A 3 -33.09 1.32 -2.28
C MET A 3 -33.35 2.32 -1.15
N ARG A 4 -32.54 3.38 -1.04
CA ARG A 4 -32.92 4.63 -0.35
C ARG A 4 -33.43 5.60 -1.42
N ARG A 5 -34.70 6.06 -1.33
CA ARG A 5 -35.32 6.97 -2.31
C ARG A 5 -35.12 8.44 -1.90
N GLY A 6 -34.54 9.24 -2.82
CA GLY A 6 -34.54 10.71 -2.75
C GLY A 6 -33.72 11.38 -3.86
N GLY A 7 -34.24 12.42 -4.52
CA GLY A 7 -33.45 13.43 -5.25
C GLY A 7 -33.03 13.21 -6.72
N ARG A 8 -32.32 14.21 -7.28
CA ARG A 8 -32.01 14.41 -8.72
C ARG A 8 -30.72 13.72 -9.20
N ALA A 9 -29.96 13.09 -8.30
CA ALA A 9 -28.69 12.45 -8.61
C ALA A 9 -28.77 10.93 -8.42
N ILE A 10 -28.02 10.19 -9.23
CA ILE A 10 -27.85 8.74 -9.10
C ILE A 10 -26.38 8.47 -8.81
N VAL A 11 -26.11 7.75 -7.71
CA VAL A 11 -24.77 7.26 -7.35
C VAL A 11 -24.73 5.77 -7.68
N ILE A 12 -23.74 5.33 -8.46
CA ILE A 12 -23.60 3.94 -8.88
C ILE A 12 -22.38 3.34 -8.18
N GLY A 13 -22.59 2.23 -7.45
CA GLY A 13 -21.59 1.52 -6.65
C GLY A 13 -21.69 1.86 -5.17
N GLY A 14 -21.98 0.86 -4.34
CA GLY A 14 -22.08 0.90 -2.88
C GLY A 14 -20.77 0.64 -2.14
N GLY A 15 -19.61 0.85 -2.80
CA GLY A 15 -18.31 0.87 -2.14
C GLY A 15 -18.05 2.17 -1.35
N LEU A 16 -16.89 2.28 -0.69
CA LEU A 16 -16.57 3.46 0.15
C LEU A 16 -16.77 4.81 -0.55
N ALA A 17 -16.40 4.93 -1.82
CA ALA A 17 -16.56 6.17 -2.59
C ALA A 17 -18.03 6.54 -2.79
N GLY A 18 -18.87 5.57 -3.17
CA GLY A 18 -20.30 5.80 -3.35
C GLY A 18 -21.04 6.02 -2.04
N LEU A 19 -20.67 5.31 -0.97
CA LEU A 19 -21.20 5.55 0.38
C LEU A 19 -20.86 6.96 0.88
N ALA A 20 -19.61 7.41 0.69
CA ALA A 20 -19.21 8.76 1.05
C ALA A 20 -20.00 9.81 0.25
N CYS A 21 -20.10 9.64 -1.08
CA CYS A 21 -20.87 10.55 -1.92
C CYS A 21 -22.36 10.59 -1.53
N ALA A 22 -22.97 9.43 -1.28
CA ALA A 22 -24.37 9.34 -0.87
C ALA A 22 -24.62 9.99 0.49
N ARG A 23 -23.65 9.89 1.43
CA ARG A 23 -23.72 10.58 2.72
C ARG A 23 -23.75 12.10 2.55
N GLU A 24 -22.87 12.65 1.71
CA GLU A 24 -22.81 14.10 1.47
C GLU A 24 -24.05 14.62 0.73
N LEU A 25 -24.62 13.83 -0.21
CA LEU A 25 -25.82 14.21 -0.94
C LEU A 25 -27.12 13.97 -0.14
N GLY A 26 -27.12 13.05 0.83
CA GLY A 26 -28.28 12.69 1.63
C GLY A 26 -29.49 12.31 0.76
N ASN A 27 -30.65 12.89 1.09
CA ASN A 27 -31.91 12.68 0.36
C ASN A 27 -31.91 13.27 -1.07
N ALA A 28 -30.82 13.88 -1.54
CA ALA A 28 -30.69 14.37 -2.90
C ALA A 28 -30.20 13.30 -3.90
N CYS A 29 -29.88 12.10 -3.44
CA CYS A 29 -29.43 11.01 -4.31
C CYS A 29 -30.10 9.66 -4.06
N THR A 30 -30.12 8.85 -5.13
CA THR A 30 -30.40 7.41 -5.06
C THR A 30 -29.10 6.65 -5.29
N LEU A 31 -28.68 5.86 -4.30
CA LEU A 31 -27.54 4.95 -4.40
C LEU A 31 -27.98 3.60 -4.99
N LEU A 32 -27.27 3.14 -6.01
CA LEU A 32 -27.49 1.85 -6.65
C LEU A 32 -26.25 0.97 -6.46
N GLU A 33 -26.44 -0.23 -5.90
CA GLU A 33 -25.44 -1.29 -5.81
C GLU A 33 -25.98 -2.52 -6.54
N ALA A 34 -25.13 -3.15 -7.36
CA ALA A 34 -25.46 -4.34 -8.11
C ALA A 34 -25.40 -5.59 -7.23
N GLU A 35 -24.46 -5.62 -6.29
CA GLU A 35 -24.27 -6.68 -5.31
C GLU A 35 -25.38 -6.72 -4.25
N ASP A 36 -25.39 -7.81 -3.48
CA ASP A 36 -26.35 -8.03 -2.40
C ASP A 36 -26.07 -7.22 -1.13
N ARG A 37 -24.86 -6.67 -1.00
CA ARG A 37 -24.40 -5.89 0.16
C ARG A 37 -23.44 -4.77 -0.21
N LEU A 38 -23.44 -3.74 0.61
CA LEU A 38 -22.55 -2.58 0.50
C LEU A 38 -21.11 -2.94 0.91
N GLY A 39 -20.14 -2.13 0.46
CA GLY A 39 -18.73 -2.26 0.85
C GLY A 39 -17.76 -2.34 -0.34
N GLY A 40 -18.21 -2.83 -1.49
CA GLY A 40 -17.34 -3.02 -2.67
C GLY A 40 -16.14 -3.91 -2.33
N LEU A 41 -14.92 -3.45 -2.58
CA LEU A 41 -13.69 -4.18 -2.22
C LEU A 41 -13.39 -4.21 -0.71
N VAL A 42 -14.17 -3.50 0.11
CA VAL A 42 -14.02 -3.43 1.57
C VAL A 42 -15.04 -4.38 2.19
N ARG A 43 -14.86 -5.68 1.91
CA ARG A 43 -15.76 -6.77 2.32
C ARG A 43 -14.98 -7.85 3.06
N THR A 44 -15.69 -8.50 3.97
CA THR A 44 -15.19 -9.61 4.78
C THR A 44 -16.17 -10.76 4.65
N ASP A 45 -15.71 -11.91 4.17
CA ASP A 45 -16.46 -13.15 4.17
C ASP A 45 -16.06 -14.03 5.37
N VAL A 46 -17.00 -14.83 5.87
CA VAL A 46 -16.73 -15.83 6.90
C VAL A 46 -16.86 -17.20 6.26
N ILE A 47 -15.76 -17.94 6.22
CA ILE A 47 -15.69 -19.30 5.67
C ILE A 47 -15.18 -20.21 6.78
N ASP A 48 -15.97 -21.23 7.13
CA ASP A 48 -15.66 -22.20 8.19
C ASP A 48 -15.25 -21.57 9.53
N GLY A 49 -15.86 -20.44 9.89
CA GLY A 49 -15.58 -19.70 11.12
C GLY A 49 -14.37 -18.75 11.05
N PHE A 50 -13.70 -18.66 9.91
CA PHE A 50 -12.57 -17.74 9.68
C PHE A 50 -13.00 -16.55 8.82
N SER A 51 -12.53 -15.35 9.19
CA SER A 51 -12.77 -14.13 8.43
C SER A 51 -11.71 -13.90 7.36
N PHE A 52 -12.16 -13.61 6.14
CA PHE A 52 -11.34 -13.31 4.97
C PHE A 52 -11.77 -11.98 4.37
N ASP A 53 -10.90 -10.99 4.42
CA ASP A 53 -11.08 -9.78 3.62
C ASP A 53 -10.76 -10.09 2.15
N TRP A 54 -11.43 -9.39 1.24
CA TRP A 54 -11.21 -9.56 -0.20
C TRP A 54 -9.83 -9.09 -0.65
N THR A 55 -9.18 -8.23 0.12
CA THR A 55 -7.80 -7.78 -0.08
C THR A 55 -7.16 -7.39 1.26
N GLY A 56 -5.88 -7.02 1.24
CA GLY A 56 -5.20 -6.48 2.41
C GLY A 56 -5.65 -5.06 2.72
N HIS A 57 -6.11 -4.81 3.95
CA HIS A 57 -6.52 -3.49 4.40
C HIS A 57 -5.70 -3.00 5.59
N TRP A 58 -5.17 -1.79 5.46
CA TRP A 58 -4.48 -1.06 6.53
C TRP A 58 -5.19 0.27 6.70
N LEU A 59 -6.11 0.38 7.67
CA LEU A 59 -6.91 1.59 7.82
C LEU A 59 -6.06 2.71 8.41
N HIS A 60 -5.82 3.75 7.63
CA HIS A 60 -5.14 4.96 8.06
C HIS A 60 -5.80 6.19 7.44
N ALA A 61 -5.88 7.28 8.18
CA ALA A 61 -6.42 8.54 7.71
C ALA A 61 -5.49 9.71 8.06
N ARG A 62 -5.25 10.58 7.07
CA ARG A 62 -4.45 11.82 7.20
C ARG A 62 -5.28 12.95 7.79
N ASP A 63 -6.51 13.07 7.31
CA ASP A 63 -7.42 14.16 7.64
C ASP A 63 -7.98 13.99 9.07
N PRO A 64 -7.85 15.01 9.95
CA PRO A 64 -8.34 14.92 11.33
C PRO A 64 -9.84 14.66 11.44
N GLU A 65 -10.66 15.21 10.55
CA GLU A 65 -12.12 15.02 10.58
C GLU A 65 -12.47 13.57 10.20
N MET A 66 -11.81 13.03 9.17
CA MET A 66 -11.94 11.62 8.79
C MET A 66 -11.50 10.67 9.90
N ARG A 67 -10.41 10.98 10.60
CA ARG A 67 -9.97 10.20 11.78
C ARG A 67 -11.05 10.18 12.85
N LYS A 68 -11.64 11.34 13.17
CA LYS A 68 -12.72 11.46 14.14
C LYS A 68 -13.94 10.63 13.75
N LEU A 69 -14.37 10.73 12.48
CA LEU A 69 -15.49 9.94 11.96
C LEU A 69 -15.23 8.44 12.09
N ILE A 70 -14.04 7.97 11.74
CA ILE A 70 -13.66 6.56 11.87
C ILE A 70 -13.65 6.14 13.35
N GLN A 71 -12.92 6.86 14.20
CA GLN A 71 -12.63 6.44 15.57
C GLN A 71 -13.81 6.59 16.53
N GLU A 72 -14.63 7.62 16.35
CA GLU A 72 -15.69 7.96 17.29
C GLU A 72 -17.08 7.58 16.76
N ARG A 73 -17.29 7.61 15.44
CA ARG A 73 -18.63 7.47 14.85
C ARG A 73 -18.85 6.12 14.17
N TRP A 74 -18.01 5.73 13.21
CA TRP A 74 -18.24 4.53 12.41
C TRP A 74 -17.69 3.25 13.04
N LEU A 75 -16.58 3.34 13.76
CA LEU A 75 -15.93 2.22 14.45
C LEU A 75 -15.74 2.50 15.95
N GLY A 76 -16.58 3.36 16.53
CA GLY A 76 -16.56 3.69 17.96
C GLY A 76 -16.61 2.42 18.82
N GLY A 77 -15.55 2.16 19.59
CA GLY A 77 -15.41 0.96 20.42
C GLY A 77 -15.00 -0.33 19.68
N ASN A 78 -15.00 -0.34 18.35
CA ASN A 78 -14.64 -1.49 17.51
C ASN A 78 -13.34 -1.25 16.72
N LEU A 79 -12.32 -0.68 17.36
CA LEU A 79 -11.05 -0.34 16.71
C LEU A 79 -9.85 -0.87 17.49
N LEU A 80 -8.94 -1.57 16.81
CA LEU A 80 -7.63 -1.99 17.29
C LEU A 80 -6.55 -1.16 16.59
N GLU A 81 -5.56 -0.68 17.34
CA GLU A 81 -4.33 -0.15 16.77
C GLU A 81 -3.29 -1.27 16.62
N VAL A 82 -2.73 -1.41 15.43
CA VAL A 82 -1.82 -2.48 15.05
C VAL A 82 -0.47 -1.88 14.67
N GLN A 83 0.59 -2.41 15.28
CA GLN A 83 1.98 -2.13 14.89
C GLN A 83 2.33 -2.93 13.64
N ARG A 84 2.72 -2.26 12.56
CA ARG A 84 3.04 -2.93 11.29
C ARG A 84 4.34 -3.73 11.42
N ARG A 85 4.24 -5.05 11.28
CA ARG A 85 5.39 -5.95 11.17
C ARG A 85 5.42 -6.58 9.78
N ALA A 86 6.11 -5.91 8.85
CA ALA A 86 6.25 -6.37 7.48
C ALA A 86 7.61 -7.06 7.28
N ARG A 87 7.58 -8.22 6.62
CA ARG A 87 8.77 -9.04 6.29
C ARG A 87 8.73 -9.41 4.81
N ILE A 88 9.92 -9.63 4.26
CA ILE A 88 10.14 -10.04 2.88
C ILE A 88 10.89 -11.36 2.92
N TYR A 89 10.35 -12.38 2.27
CA TYR A 89 11.05 -13.64 2.05
C TYR A 89 11.78 -13.56 0.71
N SER A 90 13.11 -13.57 0.76
CA SER A 90 13.97 -13.52 -0.42
C SER A 90 15.12 -14.49 -0.26
N GLU A 91 15.34 -15.34 -1.26
CA GLU A 91 16.48 -16.26 -1.33
C GLU A 91 16.70 -17.12 -0.07
N GLY A 92 15.61 -17.61 0.54
CA GLY A 92 15.68 -18.45 1.74
C GLY A 92 15.80 -17.68 3.06
N VAL A 93 15.78 -16.34 3.02
CA VAL A 93 15.98 -15.48 4.18
C VAL A 93 14.76 -14.58 4.40
N TRP A 94 14.40 -14.37 5.66
CA TRP A 94 13.42 -13.36 6.06
C TRP A 94 14.14 -12.06 6.39
N THR A 95 13.96 -11.04 5.54
CA THR A 95 14.41 -9.67 5.81
C THR A 95 13.22 -8.76 6.12
N THR A 96 13.47 -7.55 6.62
CA THR A 96 12.44 -6.58 6.99
C THR A 96 12.13 -5.62 5.83
N PHE A 97 10.90 -5.14 5.77
CA PHE A 97 10.56 -4.04 4.87
C PHE A 97 11.05 -2.70 5.45
N PRO A 98 11.61 -1.77 4.65
CA PRO A 98 11.78 -1.83 3.18
C PRO A 98 13.08 -2.54 2.76
N TYR A 99 13.03 -3.39 1.73
CA TYR A 99 14.17 -4.23 1.28
C TYR A 99 15.50 -3.47 1.14
N GLN A 100 15.43 -2.25 0.61
CA GLN A 100 16.56 -1.40 0.32
C GLN A 100 17.29 -0.82 1.55
N PHE A 101 16.74 -1.02 2.75
CA PHE A 101 17.38 -0.68 4.03
C PHE A 101 17.90 -1.92 4.76
N HIS A 102 17.58 -3.12 4.29
CA HIS A 102 17.70 -4.35 5.07
C HIS A 102 18.30 -5.48 4.23
N LEU A 103 19.58 -5.32 3.89
CA LEU A 103 20.34 -6.29 3.10
C LEU A 103 21.05 -7.35 3.96
N TYR A 104 21.25 -7.07 5.25
CA TYR A 104 21.95 -7.96 6.17
C TYR A 104 21.28 -9.34 6.25
N GLY A 105 22.10 -10.38 6.09
CA GLY A 105 21.66 -11.77 6.09
C GLY A 105 21.29 -12.34 4.72
N LEU A 106 21.11 -11.50 3.69
CA LEU A 106 20.94 -11.98 2.30
C LEU A 106 22.24 -12.59 1.76
N PRO A 107 22.19 -13.37 0.66
CA PRO A 107 23.39 -13.88 0.00
C PRO A 107 24.36 -12.76 -0.35
N ALA A 108 25.66 -12.99 -0.12
CA ALA A 108 26.70 -11.96 -0.33
C ALA A 108 26.70 -11.38 -1.75
N ARG A 109 26.37 -12.19 -2.75
CA ARG A 109 26.23 -11.74 -4.14
C ARG A 109 25.07 -10.74 -4.29
N THR A 110 23.91 -11.04 -3.73
CA THR A 110 22.73 -10.15 -3.73
C THR A 110 23.04 -8.84 -3.03
N VAL A 111 23.71 -8.89 -1.87
CA VAL A 111 24.15 -7.69 -1.17
C VAL A 111 25.10 -6.86 -2.04
N SER A 112 26.10 -7.50 -2.64
CA SER A 112 27.07 -6.84 -3.53
C SER A 112 26.38 -6.19 -4.74
N ASP A 113 25.49 -6.91 -5.43
CA ASP A 113 24.75 -6.42 -6.59
C ASP A 113 23.91 -5.19 -6.22
N CYS A 114 23.20 -5.24 -5.09
CA CYS A 114 22.38 -4.13 -4.59
C CYS A 114 23.21 -2.91 -4.23
N VAL A 115 24.30 -3.08 -3.46
CA VAL A 115 25.15 -1.96 -3.02
C VAL A 115 25.86 -1.32 -4.23
N LEU A 116 26.49 -2.12 -5.09
CA LEU A 116 27.19 -1.59 -6.28
C LEU A 116 26.22 -0.96 -7.27
N GLY A 117 25.06 -1.58 -7.51
CA GLY A 117 24.02 -1.02 -8.36
C GLY A 117 23.46 0.30 -7.82
N PHE A 118 23.30 0.42 -6.50
CA PHE A 118 22.86 1.66 -5.87
C PHE A 118 23.92 2.77 -5.98
N ILE A 119 25.20 2.43 -5.85
CA ILE A 119 26.31 3.38 -6.05
C ILE A 119 26.31 3.89 -7.49
N ASP A 120 26.18 3.01 -8.49
CA ASP A 120 26.11 3.43 -9.90
C ASP A 120 24.86 4.29 -10.17
N ALA A 121 23.71 3.87 -9.65
CA ALA A 121 22.47 4.64 -9.75
C ALA A 121 22.56 6.02 -9.09
N THR A 122 23.39 6.20 -8.05
CA THR A 122 23.51 7.48 -7.32
C THR A 122 24.64 8.37 -7.84
N LEU A 123 25.79 7.77 -8.13
CA LEU A 123 27.07 8.46 -8.38
C LEU A 123 27.72 8.08 -9.72
N GLY A 124 27.28 7.00 -10.35
CA GLY A 124 27.87 6.46 -11.57
C GLY A 124 27.16 6.91 -12.85
N PRO A 125 27.71 6.51 -14.01
CA PRO A 125 27.21 6.89 -15.33
C PRO A 125 25.80 6.37 -15.62
N GLY A 126 25.43 5.17 -15.15
CA GLY A 126 24.09 4.62 -15.38
C GLY A 126 23.00 5.47 -14.71
N GLY A 127 23.29 5.96 -13.51
CA GLY A 127 22.43 6.94 -12.84
C GLY A 127 22.41 8.32 -13.51
N GLU A 128 23.56 8.79 -14.02
CA GLU A 128 23.70 10.10 -14.65
C GLU A 128 22.82 10.22 -15.90
N GLU A 129 22.86 9.20 -16.77
CA GLU A 129 22.03 9.16 -17.97
C GLU A 129 20.54 9.28 -17.63
N LEU A 130 20.06 8.45 -16.69
CA LEU A 130 18.66 8.49 -16.29
C LEU A 130 18.31 9.86 -15.68
N ARG A 131 19.13 10.41 -14.79
CA ARG A 131 18.86 11.73 -14.18
C ARG A 131 18.81 12.89 -15.18
N SER A 132 19.47 12.76 -16.34
CA SER A 132 19.52 13.81 -17.35
C SER A 132 18.19 14.07 -18.08
N ARG A 133 17.21 13.17 -17.93
CA ARG A 133 15.91 13.24 -18.64
C ARG A 133 14.71 12.93 -17.74
N PRO A 134 13.48 13.26 -18.16
CA PRO A 134 12.26 12.77 -17.50
C PRO A 134 12.17 11.23 -17.55
N LEU A 135 11.50 10.66 -16.54
CA LEU A 135 11.20 9.22 -16.46
C LEU A 135 10.02 8.86 -17.36
N ALA A 136 10.14 7.77 -18.11
CA ALA A 136 9.06 7.25 -18.94
C ALA A 136 8.09 6.34 -18.16
N ASN A 137 8.62 5.51 -17.25
CA ASN A 137 7.87 4.44 -16.59
C ASN A 137 8.46 4.07 -15.21
N ALA A 138 7.85 3.10 -14.54
CA ALA A 138 8.28 2.63 -13.22
C ALA A 138 9.63 1.89 -13.27
N GLU A 139 9.96 1.22 -14.37
CA GLU A 139 11.26 0.57 -14.55
C GLU A 139 12.40 1.59 -14.46
N GLU A 140 12.34 2.66 -15.25
CA GLU A 140 13.34 3.72 -15.19
C GLU A 140 13.35 4.40 -13.82
N PHE A 141 12.19 4.50 -13.16
CA PHE A 141 12.11 5.04 -11.80
C PHE A 141 12.94 4.20 -10.84
N ILE A 142 12.77 2.87 -10.87
CA ILE A 142 13.48 1.93 -10.02
C ILE A 142 14.98 1.99 -10.31
N LEU A 143 15.38 1.91 -11.59
CA LEU A 143 16.78 1.94 -11.99
C LEU A 143 17.46 3.24 -11.59
N ARG A 144 16.81 4.40 -11.78
CA ARG A 144 17.36 5.71 -11.42
C ARG A 144 17.61 5.84 -9.92
N HIS A 145 16.69 5.35 -9.09
CA HIS A 145 16.71 5.64 -7.65
C HIS A 145 17.29 4.52 -6.81
N LEU A 146 17.30 3.29 -7.31
CA LEU A 146 17.73 2.11 -6.57
C LEU A 146 18.81 1.32 -7.32
N GLY A 147 18.84 1.40 -8.65
CA GLY A 147 19.83 0.69 -9.46
C GLY A 147 19.50 -0.77 -9.71
N GLU A 148 20.31 -1.39 -10.57
CA GLU A 148 20.00 -2.71 -11.13
C GLU A 148 19.93 -3.84 -10.10
N GLY A 149 20.73 -3.79 -9.04
CA GLY A 149 20.73 -4.84 -8.02
C GLY A 149 19.37 -4.95 -7.33
N PHE A 150 18.87 -3.83 -6.80
CA PHE A 150 17.55 -3.78 -6.19
C PHE A 150 16.43 -4.04 -7.20
N ALA A 151 16.58 -3.56 -8.43
CA ALA A 151 15.66 -3.85 -9.53
C ALA A 151 15.48 -5.35 -9.73
N ARG A 152 16.59 -6.06 -9.93
CA ARG A 152 16.65 -7.49 -10.24
C ARG A 152 16.19 -8.38 -9.08
N HIS A 153 16.68 -8.09 -7.88
CA HIS A 153 16.51 -8.99 -6.73
C HIS A 153 15.18 -8.81 -5.99
N PHE A 154 14.53 -7.66 -6.13
CA PHE A 154 13.27 -7.41 -5.42
C PHE A 154 12.27 -6.60 -6.22
N MET A 155 12.64 -5.41 -6.71
CA MET A 155 11.66 -4.44 -7.18
C MET A 155 10.91 -4.91 -8.43
N PHE A 156 11.58 -5.46 -9.45
CA PHE A 156 10.89 -6.03 -10.62
C PHE A 156 10.07 -7.27 -10.25
N PRO A 157 10.65 -8.37 -9.71
CA PRO A 157 9.87 -9.58 -9.47
C PRO A 157 8.70 -9.37 -8.50
N TYR A 158 8.84 -8.50 -7.49
CA TYR A 158 7.75 -8.17 -6.58
C TYR A 158 6.62 -7.41 -7.28
N ASN A 159 6.95 -6.35 -8.02
CA ASN A 159 5.94 -5.51 -8.63
C ASN A 159 5.26 -6.18 -9.83
N GLU A 160 5.99 -6.93 -10.64
CA GLU A 160 5.39 -7.68 -11.75
C GLU A 160 4.47 -8.79 -11.25
N LYS A 161 4.81 -9.43 -10.12
CA LYS A 161 3.91 -10.36 -9.43
C LYS A 161 2.65 -9.67 -8.90
N LEU A 162 2.79 -8.46 -8.36
CA LEU A 162 1.69 -7.71 -7.76
C LEU A 162 0.74 -7.13 -8.83
N TYR A 163 1.31 -6.50 -9.86
CA TYR A 163 0.57 -5.77 -10.90
C TYR A 163 0.26 -6.62 -12.13
N THR A 164 0.86 -7.80 -12.25
CA THR A 164 0.67 -8.74 -13.37
C THR A 164 1.07 -8.19 -14.74
N VAL A 165 1.87 -7.12 -14.77
CA VAL A 165 2.46 -6.48 -15.95
C VAL A 165 3.90 -6.07 -15.66
N THR A 166 4.72 -5.89 -16.70
CA THR A 166 6.10 -5.42 -16.55
C THR A 166 6.15 -3.99 -16.03
N CYS A 167 7.26 -3.63 -15.36
CA CYS A 167 7.43 -2.28 -14.81
C CYS A 167 7.46 -1.18 -15.90
N GLU A 168 7.74 -1.52 -17.16
CA GLU A 168 7.67 -0.61 -18.30
C GLU A 168 6.25 -0.12 -18.61
N HIS A 169 5.23 -0.92 -18.23
CA HIS A 169 3.82 -0.60 -18.43
C HIS A 169 3.19 0.17 -17.26
N LEU A 170 3.96 0.43 -16.20
CA LEU A 170 3.52 1.23 -15.06
C LEU A 170 4.02 2.67 -15.20
N SER A 171 3.21 3.64 -14.78
CA SER A 171 3.57 5.05 -14.86
C SER A 171 4.80 5.37 -14.01
N ALA A 172 5.59 6.37 -14.42
CA ALA A 172 6.75 6.83 -13.62
C ALA A 172 6.35 7.37 -12.24
N GLU A 173 5.10 7.82 -12.07
CA GLU A 173 4.56 8.32 -10.79
C GLU A 173 4.27 7.20 -9.79
N TRP A 174 4.21 5.94 -10.25
CA TRP A 174 3.95 4.75 -9.45
C TRP A 174 4.77 4.71 -8.16
N GLY A 175 6.07 4.97 -8.26
CA GLY A 175 7.00 4.86 -7.14
C GLY A 175 6.93 6.01 -6.14
N GLY A 176 6.26 7.12 -6.50
CA GLY A 176 6.39 8.45 -5.89
C GLY A 176 6.55 8.48 -4.37
N ARG A 177 5.44 8.54 -3.63
CA ARG A 177 5.46 8.64 -2.15
C ARG A 177 5.53 7.28 -1.44
N PHE A 178 5.45 6.19 -2.19
CA PHE A 178 5.22 4.85 -1.64
C PHE A 178 6.49 4.01 -1.56
N ILE A 179 7.52 4.32 -2.35
CA ILE A 179 8.82 3.64 -2.31
C ILE A 179 9.79 4.49 -1.48
N PRO A 180 10.19 4.03 -0.27
CA PRO A 180 11.16 4.74 0.55
C PRO A 180 12.51 4.88 -0.19
N ARG A 181 13.14 6.04 -0.11
CA ARG A 181 14.44 6.31 -0.76
C ARG A 181 15.53 6.34 0.31
N PRO A 182 16.42 5.32 0.37
CA PRO A 182 17.53 5.32 1.31
C PRO A 182 18.63 6.28 0.87
N SER A 183 19.45 6.73 1.82
CA SER A 183 20.77 7.29 1.52
C SER A 183 21.77 6.16 1.23
N LEU A 184 22.94 6.50 0.66
CA LEU A 184 24.03 5.53 0.51
C LEU A 184 24.48 4.96 1.86
N GLU A 185 24.52 5.81 2.90
CA GLU A 185 24.84 5.38 4.26
C GLU A 185 23.81 4.35 4.78
N ASP A 186 22.51 4.57 4.55
CA ASP A 186 21.46 3.61 4.94
C ASP A 186 21.66 2.25 4.26
N VAL A 187 21.97 2.24 2.95
CA VAL A 187 22.19 1.00 2.18
C VAL A 187 23.43 0.25 2.71
N VAL A 188 24.53 0.96 2.94
CA VAL A 188 25.78 0.37 3.44
C VAL A 188 25.61 -0.17 4.87
N ASN A 189 25.00 0.61 5.76
CA ASN A 189 24.74 0.19 7.14
C ASN A 189 23.76 -1.00 7.17
N GLY A 190 22.72 -0.96 6.34
CA GLY A 190 21.74 -2.04 6.18
C GLY A 190 22.31 -3.32 5.61
N ALA A 191 23.46 -3.26 4.92
CA ALA A 191 24.22 -4.43 4.48
C ALA A 191 25.19 -4.95 5.57
N ALA A 192 25.79 -4.04 6.34
CA ALA A 192 26.78 -4.35 7.35
C ALA A 192 26.19 -4.97 8.64
N GLY A 193 24.92 -4.67 8.95
CA GLY A 193 24.27 -5.18 10.15
C GLY A 193 22.76 -4.96 10.15
N PRO A 194 22.06 -5.42 11.20
CA PRO A 194 20.63 -5.19 11.35
C PRO A 194 20.31 -3.69 11.39
N ALA A 195 19.51 -3.20 10.45
CA ALA A 195 19.01 -1.83 10.46
C ALA A 195 17.73 -1.68 11.29
N ARG A 196 17.39 -0.44 11.67
CA ARG A 196 16.18 -0.12 12.44
C ARG A 196 14.91 -0.47 11.68
N GLU A 197 13.97 -1.18 12.31
CA GLU A 197 12.74 -1.68 11.66
C GLU A 197 11.69 -0.60 11.33
N ASP A 198 11.83 0.63 11.84
CA ASP A 198 10.74 1.62 11.87
C ASP A 198 10.64 2.55 10.64
N VAL A 199 11.16 2.15 9.48
CA VAL A 199 11.17 3.02 8.30
C VAL A 199 9.84 2.92 7.51
N GLY A 200 9.10 4.03 7.41
CA GLY A 200 7.97 4.19 6.47
C GLY A 200 6.73 4.91 7.01
N TYR A 201 5.81 5.25 6.08
CA TYR A 201 4.64 6.10 6.33
C TYR A 201 3.51 5.47 7.19
N ASN A 202 3.47 4.14 7.32
CA ASN A 202 2.42 3.38 8.01
C ASN A 202 2.99 2.48 9.11
N ALA A 203 3.77 3.04 10.05
CA ALA A 203 4.30 2.27 11.19
C ALA A 203 3.19 1.67 12.06
N THR A 204 2.06 2.39 12.19
CA THR A 204 0.81 1.89 12.78
C THR A 204 -0.36 2.08 11.84
N PHE A 205 -1.39 1.27 12.03
CA PHE A 205 -2.67 1.38 11.34
C PHE A 205 -3.78 0.86 12.25
N TRP A 206 -5.02 1.18 11.91
CA TRP A 206 -6.18 0.64 12.61
C TRP A 206 -6.77 -0.56 11.88
N TYR A 207 -7.45 -1.41 12.63
CA TYR A 207 -8.26 -2.49 12.09
C TYR A 207 -9.46 -2.77 13.01
N PRO A 208 -10.65 -3.12 12.49
CA PRO A 208 -11.79 -3.44 13.35
C PRO A 208 -11.53 -4.67 14.23
N ARG A 209 -12.02 -4.66 15.49
CA ARG A 209 -11.88 -5.83 16.38
C ARG A 209 -12.80 -6.98 15.96
N GLU A 210 -13.98 -6.63 15.45
CA GLU A 210 -15.03 -7.54 15.03
C GLU A 210 -15.59 -7.12 13.66
N GLY A 211 -16.03 -8.12 12.88
CA GLY A 211 -16.69 -7.92 11.58
C GLY A 211 -15.74 -7.70 10.40
N GLY A 212 -14.42 -7.81 10.61
CA GLY A 212 -13.39 -7.52 9.62
C GLY A 212 -13.47 -6.09 9.09
N ILE A 213 -12.82 -5.81 7.95
CA ILE A 213 -12.84 -4.46 7.39
C ILE A 213 -14.25 -3.99 7.00
N GLU A 214 -15.18 -4.92 6.71
CA GLU A 214 -16.56 -4.60 6.34
C GLU A 214 -17.33 -3.85 7.45
N ALA A 215 -16.84 -3.87 8.69
CA ALA A 215 -17.37 -3.02 9.77
C ALA A 215 -17.36 -1.52 9.39
N LEU A 216 -16.37 -1.05 8.62
CA LEU A 216 -16.26 0.35 8.21
C LEU A 216 -17.41 0.79 7.28
N PRO A 217 -17.64 0.17 6.11
CA PRO A 217 -18.77 0.54 5.26
C PRO A 217 -20.12 0.35 5.95
N ARG A 218 -20.27 -0.65 6.85
CA ARG A 218 -21.47 -0.80 7.68
C ARG A 218 -21.69 0.42 8.58
N GLY A 219 -20.65 0.86 9.29
CA GLY A 219 -20.68 2.06 10.11
C GLY A 219 -21.03 3.33 9.32
N ILE A 220 -20.51 3.48 8.10
CA ILE A 220 -20.85 4.59 7.21
C ILE A 220 -22.31 4.51 6.76
N SER A 221 -22.81 3.32 6.41
CA SER A 221 -24.16 3.13 5.89
C SER A 221 -25.27 3.28 6.94
N ALA A 222 -24.94 3.07 8.21
CA ALA A 222 -25.85 3.24 9.34
C ALA A 222 -26.02 4.70 9.76
N ASP A 223 -25.16 5.59 9.25
CA ASP A 223 -25.15 7.04 9.47
C ASP A 223 -26.20 7.78 8.62
#